data_AF-U4K4F1-F1
#
_entry.id   AF-U4K4F1-F1
#
_cell.length_a   1.000
_cell.length_b   1.000
_cell.length_c   1.000
_cell.angle_alpha   90.00
_cell.angle_beta   90.00
_cell.angle_gamma   90.00
#
_symmetry.space_group_name_H-M   'P 1'
#
loop_
_entity.id
_entity.type
_entity.pdbx_description
1 polymer ?
#
loop_
_entity_poly.entity_id
_entity_poly.type
_entity_poly.pdbx_seq_one_letter_code
_entity_poly.pdbx_strand_id
1 'polypeptide(L)'
;MKGVKQLLTLSLFCLPLSSYALNEIEDITPEQAFEKGRVLRLQYHNEQALEYLKHAADSGHSMAALLYADELATMPHAVRRQEEIIHYTLQAAEGGNIWAMERLANTNRSGSEENRVKWQQRFLTSLEQEAENGNTKAILTMFYLKRDEKYKQAKTWLTKALEQESERAKLAEVELVEQGYEEWFVLPGNRMKESKQRYAELAETGYLPAVKKTIQLLIETDKTHQAVVWLEEAVRMGDATSLALLAKAYAGNYPKTRVEKDLVKSYSYYLNYLDAMGSDRLIGTRKRIEKEEQAVKEQLTETQIADAEKLHQEYKKNHTVMLFETPWKYEMN
;
A
#
# COMPACT_ATOMS: atom_id res chain seq x y z
N MET A 1 -39.62 -17.38 -56.06
CA MET A 1 -39.51 -18.21 -54.84
C MET A 1 -38.31 -17.73 -54.04
N LYS A 2 -38.55 -17.34 -52.77
CA LYS A 2 -37.54 -16.91 -51.80
C LYS A 2 -36.73 -18.14 -51.36
N GLY A 3 -35.44 -17.97 -51.05
CA GLY A 3 -34.58 -19.05 -50.56
C GLY A 3 -33.23 -18.57 -50.01
N VAL A 4 -33.31 -17.83 -48.89
CA VAL A 4 -32.42 -17.85 -47.70
C VAL A 4 -30.90 -18.07 -47.93
N LYS A 5 -30.11 -16.99 -47.83
CA LYS A 5 -28.69 -17.08 -47.43
C LYS A 5 -28.63 -17.23 -45.90
N GLN A 6 -28.06 -18.32 -45.40
CA GLN A 6 -27.75 -18.48 -43.98
C GLN A 6 -26.60 -17.53 -43.62
N LEU A 7 -26.90 -16.53 -42.79
CA LEU A 7 -25.90 -15.77 -42.05
C LEU A 7 -25.46 -16.63 -40.86
N LEU A 8 -24.21 -17.09 -40.87
CA LEU A 8 -23.54 -17.59 -39.68
C LEU A 8 -23.24 -16.39 -38.77
N THR A 9 -24.11 -16.16 -37.78
CA THR A 9 -23.82 -15.31 -36.63
C THR A 9 -22.79 -16.04 -35.77
N LEU A 10 -21.55 -15.56 -35.78
CA LEU A 10 -20.51 -15.98 -34.84
C LEU A 10 -20.86 -15.38 -33.47
N SER A 11 -21.53 -16.17 -32.63
CA SER A 11 -21.79 -15.83 -31.24
C SER A 11 -20.46 -15.84 -30.50
N LEU A 12 -19.85 -14.66 -30.27
CA LEU A 12 -18.79 -14.53 -29.28
C LEU A 12 -19.41 -14.88 -27.92
N PHE A 13 -19.15 -16.09 -27.43
CA PHE A 13 -19.35 -16.42 -26.04
C PHE A 13 -18.38 -15.55 -25.22
N CYS A 14 -18.88 -14.44 -24.68
CA CYS A 14 -18.26 -13.82 -23.52
C CYS A 14 -18.38 -14.83 -22.37
N LEU A 15 -17.36 -15.66 -22.20
CA LEU A 15 -17.18 -16.36 -20.93
C LEU A 15 -17.00 -15.26 -19.87
N PRO A 16 -17.78 -15.27 -18.78
CA PRO A 16 -17.61 -14.30 -17.72
C PRO A 16 -16.20 -14.48 -17.14
N LEU A 17 -15.48 -13.36 -16.95
CA LEU A 17 -14.14 -13.30 -16.35
C LEU A 17 -14.02 -14.11 -15.04
N SER A 18 -15.14 -14.32 -14.33
CA SER A 18 -15.21 -15.15 -13.12
C SER A 18 -14.83 -16.62 -13.34
N SER A 19 -15.09 -17.21 -14.51
CA SER A 19 -14.75 -18.61 -14.78
C SER A 19 -13.25 -18.84 -14.98
N TYR A 20 -12.51 -17.82 -15.42
CA TYR A 20 -11.06 -17.92 -15.58
C TYR A 20 -10.31 -17.68 -14.26
N ALA A 21 -10.81 -16.76 -13.42
CA ALA A 21 -10.24 -16.51 -12.10
C ALA A 21 -10.38 -17.71 -11.15
N LEU A 22 -11.52 -18.42 -11.18
CA LEU A 22 -11.75 -19.63 -10.39
C LEU A 22 -10.76 -20.75 -10.72
N ASN A 23 -10.47 -20.99 -12.00
CA ASN A 23 -9.50 -22.01 -12.41
C ASN A 23 -8.06 -21.65 -12.01
N GLU A 24 -7.70 -20.37 -11.96
CA GLU A 24 -6.35 -19.96 -11.56
C GLU A 24 -6.11 -20.12 -10.05
N ILE A 25 -7.13 -19.87 -9.23
CA ILE A 25 -7.03 -19.96 -7.76
C ILE A 25 -6.84 -21.40 -7.29
N GLU A 26 -7.42 -22.39 -7.98
CA GLU A 26 -7.29 -23.81 -7.61
C GLU A 26 -5.88 -24.38 -7.81
N ASP A 27 -5.07 -23.76 -8.68
CA ASP A 27 -3.75 -24.26 -9.10
C ASP A 27 -2.56 -23.58 -8.38
N ILE A 28 -2.81 -22.59 -7.52
CA ILE A 28 -1.76 -21.82 -6.83
C ILE A 28 -1.64 -22.20 -5.35
N THR A 29 -0.45 -22.01 -4.77
CA THR A 29 -0.23 -22.27 -3.34
C THR A 29 -0.90 -21.20 -2.47
N PRO A 30 -1.14 -21.48 -1.17
CA PRO A 30 -1.67 -20.48 -0.24
C PRO A 30 -0.79 -19.22 -0.15
N GLU A 31 0.53 -19.36 -0.26
CA GLU A 31 1.48 -18.24 -0.27
C GLU A 31 1.33 -17.38 -1.54
N GLN A 32 1.21 -18.03 -2.70
CA GLN A 32 1.00 -17.33 -3.98
C GLN A 32 -0.35 -16.61 -3.99
N ALA A 33 -1.39 -17.25 -3.46
CA ALA A 33 -2.70 -16.64 -3.31
C ALA A 33 -2.64 -15.44 -2.34
N PHE A 34 -1.94 -15.56 -1.21
CA PHE A 34 -1.72 -14.45 -0.29
C PHE A 34 -1.03 -13.27 -0.98
N GLU A 35 0.10 -13.50 -1.66
CA GLU A 35 0.85 -12.44 -2.33
C GLU A 35 0.03 -11.76 -3.44
N LYS A 36 -0.68 -12.54 -4.25
CA LYS A 36 -1.57 -12.00 -5.28
C LYS A 36 -2.70 -11.17 -4.69
N GLY A 37 -3.38 -11.69 -3.65
CA GLY A 37 -4.42 -10.97 -2.93
C GLY A 37 -3.90 -9.69 -2.27
N ARG A 38 -2.69 -9.73 -1.70
CA ARG A 38 -2.01 -8.58 -1.09
C ARG A 38 -1.76 -7.48 -2.12
N VAL A 39 -1.27 -7.81 -3.32
CA VAL A 39 -1.02 -6.84 -4.40
C VAL A 39 -2.34 -6.26 -4.93
N LEU A 40 -3.33 -7.12 -5.24
CA LEU A 40 -4.64 -6.68 -5.75
C LEU A 40 -5.32 -5.70 -4.79
N ARG A 41 -5.23 -5.95 -3.48
CA ARG A 41 -5.72 -5.04 -2.43
C ARG A 41 -5.07 -3.66 -2.53
N LEU A 42 -3.75 -3.61 -2.68
CA LEU A 42 -2.96 -2.37 -2.82
C LEU A 42 -3.18 -1.68 -4.18
N GLN A 43 -3.75 -2.40 -5.13
CA GLN A 43 -4.17 -1.88 -6.43
C GLN A 43 -5.63 -1.44 -6.45
N TYR A 44 -6.41 -1.58 -5.37
CA TYR A 44 -7.87 -1.33 -5.37
C TYR A 44 -8.72 -2.27 -6.23
N HIS A 45 -8.24 -3.51 -6.42
CA HIS A 45 -9.04 -4.65 -6.89
C HIS A 45 -9.50 -5.46 -5.67
N ASN A 46 -10.18 -4.81 -4.74
CA ASN A 46 -10.53 -5.37 -3.43
C ASN A 46 -11.47 -6.59 -3.53
N GLU A 47 -12.42 -6.59 -4.46
CA GLU A 47 -13.31 -7.75 -4.65
C GLU A 47 -12.54 -8.99 -5.09
N GLN A 48 -11.64 -8.85 -6.07
CA GLN A 48 -10.77 -9.93 -6.51
C GLN A 48 -9.78 -10.33 -5.40
N ALA A 49 -9.20 -9.36 -4.70
CA ALA A 49 -8.29 -9.62 -3.59
C ALA A 49 -8.92 -10.52 -2.53
N LEU A 50 -10.21 -10.36 -2.23
CA LEU A 50 -10.91 -11.20 -1.26
C LEU A 50 -10.97 -12.67 -1.68
N GLU A 51 -11.09 -12.98 -2.97
CA GLU A 51 -11.11 -14.37 -3.45
C GLU A 51 -9.77 -15.06 -3.15
N TYR A 52 -8.66 -14.42 -3.52
CA TYR A 52 -7.31 -14.92 -3.28
C TYR A 52 -6.95 -14.98 -1.79
N LEU A 53 -7.27 -13.92 -1.03
CA LEU A 53 -7.01 -13.87 0.40
C LEU A 53 -7.84 -14.92 1.15
N LYS A 54 -9.09 -15.17 0.74
CA LYS A 54 -9.93 -16.21 1.33
C LYS A 54 -9.37 -17.59 1.04
N HIS A 55 -8.95 -17.88 -0.19
CA HIS A 55 -8.35 -19.17 -0.53
C HIS A 55 -7.11 -19.47 0.33
N ALA A 56 -6.21 -18.50 0.48
CA ALA A 56 -5.05 -18.62 1.36
C ALA A 56 -5.46 -18.80 2.83
N ALA A 57 -6.46 -18.02 3.29
CA ALA A 57 -6.97 -18.09 4.65
C ALA A 57 -7.63 -19.46 4.97
N ASP A 58 -8.43 -20.00 4.06
CA ASP A 58 -9.08 -21.32 4.18
C ASP A 58 -8.03 -22.44 4.29
N SER A 59 -6.84 -22.21 3.73
CA SER A 59 -5.68 -23.10 3.82
C SER A 59 -4.82 -22.88 5.07
N GLY A 60 -5.26 -22.03 6.00
CA GLY A 60 -4.58 -21.77 7.28
C GLY A 60 -3.57 -20.62 7.27
N HIS A 61 -3.44 -19.86 6.18
CA HIS A 61 -2.51 -18.72 6.13
C HIS A 61 -3.00 -17.59 7.05
N SER A 62 -2.32 -17.39 8.18
CA SER A 62 -2.80 -16.50 9.25
C SER A 62 -2.83 -15.02 8.86
N MET A 63 -1.83 -14.53 8.11
CA MET A 63 -1.86 -13.15 7.60
C MET A 63 -2.95 -12.94 6.54
N ALA A 64 -3.15 -13.89 5.62
CA ALA A 64 -4.23 -13.83 4.65
C ALA A 64 -5.61 -13.78 5.33
N ALA A 65 -5.81 -14.58 6.38
CA ALA A 65 -7.04 -14.55 7.18
C ALA A 65 -7.28 -13.17 7.82
N LEU A 66 -6.24 -12.54 8.38
CA LEU A 66 -6.35 -11.18 8.92
C LEU A 66 -6.66 -10.15 7.83
N LEU A 67 -5.93 -10.17 6.71
CA LEU A 67 -6.17 -9.26 5.59
C LEU A 67 -7.56 -9.44 5.00
N TYR A 68 -8.01 -10.68 4.84
CA TYR A 68 -9.36 -11.00 4.39
C TYR A 68 -10.40 -10.37 5.31
N ALA A 69 -10.31 -10.63 6.63
CA ALA A 69 -11.23 -10.08 7.61
C ALA A 69 -11.25 -8.53 7.62
N ASP A 70 -10.09 -7.91 7.47
CA ASP A 70 -9.97 -6.45 7.48
C ASP A 70 -10.48 -5.81 6.20
N GLU A 71 -10.20 -6.39 5.04
CA GLU A 71 -10.76 -5.94 3.76
C GLU A 71 -12.27 -6.13 3.72
N LEU A 72 -12.77 -7.27 4.18
CA LEU A 72 -14.19 -7.58 4.29
C LEU A 72 -14.93 -6.56 5.17
N ALA A 73 -14.29 -6.11 6.25
CA ALA A 73 -14.83 -5.10 7.16
C ALA A 73 -14.94 -3.70 6.53
N THR A 74 -14.22 -3.42 5.43
CA THR A 74 -14.32 -2.13 4.72
C THR A 74 -15.41 -2.10 3.65
N MET A 75 -15.96 -3.26 3.28
CA MET A 75 -16.92 -3.36 2.17
C MET A 75 -18.31 -2.84 2.53
N PRO A 76 -19.11 -2.44 1.52
CA PRO A 76 -20.54 -2.25 1.69
C PRO A 76 -21.18 -3.47 2.36
N HIS A 77 -22.10 -3.22 3.29
CA HIS A 77 -22.83 -4.26 4.03
C HIS A 77 -21.96 -5.17 4.92
N ALA A 78 -20.75 -4.76 5.32
CA ALA A 78 -19.89 -5.50 6.26
C ALA A 78 -20.62 -5.99 7.53
N VAL A 79 -21.61 -5.24 8.02
CA VAL A 79 -22.46 -5.62 9.17
C VAL A 79 -23.12 -7.00 8.99
N ARG A 80 -23.49 -7.37 7.76
CA ARG A 80 -24.11 -8.68 7.46
C ARG A 80 -23.10 -9.82 7.46
N ARG A 81 -21.79 -9.51 7.41
CA ARG A 81 -20.68 -10.46 7.40
C ARG A 81 -19.87 -10.39 8.69
N GLN A 82 -20.45 -9.87 9.77
CA GLN A 82 -19.76 -9.68 11.03
C GLN A 82 -19.24 -11.01 11.62
N GLU A 83 -20.02 -12.09 11.51
CA GLU A 83 -19.62 -13.43 11.97
C GLU A 83 -18.40 -13.94 11.21
N GLU A 84 -18.37 -13.77 9.89
CA GLU A 84 -17.25 -14.15 9.02
C GLU A 84 -15.99 -13.33 9.33
N ILE A 85 -16.12 -12.00 9.48
CA ILE A 85 -15.03 -11.12 9.89
C ILE A 85 -14.43 -11.57 11.24
N ILE A 86 -15.28 -11.91 12.21
CA ILE A 86 -14.86 -12.40 13.52
C ILE A 86 -14.14 -13.73 13.39
N HIS A 87 -14.72 -14.68 12.64
CA HIS A 87 -14.18 -16.01 12.43
C HIS A 87 -12.76 -15.97 11.88
N TYR A 88 -12.51 -15.25 10.78
CA TYR A 88 -11.18 -15.16 10.20
C TYR A 88 -10.19 -14.36 11.06
N THR A 89 -10.66 -13.38 11.84
CA THR A 89 -9.79 -12.69 12.81
C THR A 89 -9.34 -13.64 13.93
N LEU A 90 -10.26 -14.46 14.47
CA LEU A 90 -9.96 -15.49 15.46
C LEU A 90 -9.00 -16.54 14.88
N GLN A 91 -9.30 -17.06 13.69
CA GLN A 91 -8.46 -18.04 13.00
C GLN A 91 -7.03 -17.52 12.82
N ALA A 92 -6.86 -16.26 12.37
CA ALA A 92 -5.55 -15.64 12.24
C ALA A 92 -4.80 -15.58 13.58
N ALA A 93 -5.48 -15.18 14.65
CA ALA A 93 -4.89 -15.04 15.98
C ALA A 93 -4.55 -16.41 16.62
N GLU A 94 -5.39 -17.42 16.40
CA GLU A 94 -5.14 -18.81 16.81
C GLU A 94 -3.98 -19.43 16.02
N GLY A 95 -3.82 -19.04 14.75
CA GLY A 95 -2.65 -19.34 13.92
C GLY A 95 -1.40 -18.52 14.26
N GLY A 96 -1.36 -17.83 15.41
CA GLY A 96 -0.18 -17.12 15.91
C GLY A 96 0.04 -15.71 15.34
N ASN A 97 -0.89 -15.17 14.55
CA ASN A 97 -0.75 -13.81 14.02
C ASN A 97 -0.93 -12.75 15.13
N ILE A 98 0.17 -12.11 15.53
CA ILE A 98 0.17 -11.11 16.60
C ILE A 98 -0.72 -9.90 16.30
N TRP A 99 -0.86 -9.49 15.03
CA TRP A 99 -1.70 -8.36 14.62
C TRP A 99 -3.18 -8.70 14.68
N ALA A 100 -3.54 -9.97 14.46
CA ALA A 100 -4.89 -10.45 14.70
C ALA A 100 -5.22 -10.48 16.20
N MET A 101 -4.27 -10.85 17.06
CA MET A 101 -4.43 -10.75 18.51
C MET A 101 -4.65 -9.29 18.94
N GLU A 102 -3.86 -8.36 18.42
CA GLU A 102 -4.05 -6.92 18.63
C GLU A 102 -5.44 -6.48 18.17
N ARG A 103 -5.88 -6.94 16.98
CA ARG A 103 -7.18 -6.62 16.44
C ARG A 103 -8.32 -7.10 17.35
N LEU A 104 -8.20 -8.29 17.92
CA LEU A 104 -9.18 -8.83 18.87
C LEU A 104 -9.15 -8.11 20.23
N ALA A 105 -7.98 -7.65 20.67
CA ALA A 105 -7.82 -6.87 21.89
C ALA A 105 -8.49 -5.48 21.76
N ASN A 106 -8.36 -4.84 20.60
CA ASN A 106 -8.74 -3.44 20.40
C ASN A 106 -10.12 -3.24 19.72
N THR A 107 -10.86 -4.31 19.45
CA THR A 107 -12.17 -4.22 18.80
C THR A 107 -13.20 -5.13 19.46
N ASN A 108 -14.48 -4.92 19.14
CA ASN A 108 -15.57 -5.80 19.60
C ASN A 108 -15.58 -7.18 18.92
N ARG A 109 -14.58 -7.51 18.08
CA ARG A 109 -14.50 -8.81 17.41
C ARG A 109 -14.31 -9.99 18.37
N SER A 110 -13.76 -9.74 19.56
CA SER A 110 -13.64 -10.74 20.63
C SER A 110 -14.88 -10.84 21.53
N GLY A 111 -15.90 -10.03 21.28
CA GLY A 111 -17.15 -9.99 22.03
C GLY A 111 -17.02 -9.23 23.36
N SER A 112 -16.79 -9.97 24.45
CA SER A 112 -16.77 -9.40 25.81
C SER A 112 -15.48 -8.65 26.14
N GLU A 113 -15.56 -7.73 27.11
CA GLU A 113 -14.37 -7.06 27.66
C GLU A 113 -13.36 -8.06 28.24
N GLU A 114 -13.84 -9.10 28.92
CA GLU A 114 -12.98 -10.16 29.46
C GLU A 114 -12.15 -10.85 28.35
N ASN A 115 -12.77 -11.12 27.20
CA ASN A 115 -12.06 -11.70 26.07
C ASN A 115 -11.06 -10.71 25.45
N ARG A 116 -11.40 -9.41 25.36
CA ARG A 116 -10.45 -8.37 24.92
C ARG A 116 -9.20 -8.35 25.79
N VAL A 117 -9.37 -8.36 27.11
CA VAL A 117 -8.24 -8.39 28.06
C VAL A 117 -7.37 -9.63 27.86
N LYS A 118 -7.97 -10.81 27.66
CA LYS A 118 -7.22 -12.05 27.37
C LYS A 118 -6.42 -11.95 26.07
N TRP A 119 -7.02 -11.41 25.00
CA TRP A 119 -6.31 -11.20 23.73
C TRP A 119 -5.22 -10.14 23.84
N GLN A 120 -5.44 -9.09 24.64
CA GLN A 120 -4.42 -8.08 24.92
C GLN A 120 -3.21 -8.68 25.61
N GLN A 121 -3.42 -9.54 26.62
CA GLN A 121 -2.33 -10.25 27.29
C GLN A 121 -1.56 -11.14 26.31
N ARG A 122 -2.27 -11.94 25.49
CA ARG A 122 -1.63 -12.77 24.46
C ARG A 122 -0.83 -11.95 23.45
N PHE A 123 -1.40 -10.86 22.95
CA PHE A 123 -0.71 -9.94 22.05
C PHE A 123 0.58 -9.42 22.65
N LEU A 124 0.53 -8.88 23.88
CA LEU A 124 1.72 -8.32 24.54
C LEU A 124 2.79 -9.37 24.79
N THR A 125 2.41 -10.58 25.24
CA THR A 125 3.37 -11.68 25.45
C THR A 125 4.02 -12.13 24.14
N SER A 126 3.23 -12.35 23.08
CA SER A 126 3.77 -12.75 21.78
C SER A 126 4.63 -11.64 21.16
N LEU A 127 4.21 -10.38 21.31
CA LEU A 127 4.98 -9.23 20.83
C LEU A 127 6.34 -9.11 21.54
N GLU A 128 6.37 -9.31 22.86
CA GLU A 128 7.61 -9.29 23.63
C GLU A 128 8.54 -10.44 23.22
N GLN A 129 8.02 -11.66 23.05
CA GLN A 129 8.80 -12.80 22.59
C GLN A 129 9.40 -12.57 21.18
N GLU A 130 8.61 -12.07 20.23
CA GLU A 130 9.10 -11.73 18.89
C GLU A 130 10.17 -10.63 18.94
N ALA A 131 9.97 -9.61 19.78
CA ALA A 131 10.93 -8.53 19.96
C ALA A 131 12.24 -9.03 20.59
N GLU A 132 12.17 -9.95 21.54
CA GLU A 132 13.34 -10.63 22.14
C GLU A 132 14.11 -11.44 21.09
N ASN A 133 13.40 -12.18 20.24
CA ASN A 133 13.93 -12.95 19.11
C ASN A 133 14.52 -12.09 17.98
N GLY A 134 14.44 -10.76 18.08
CA GLY A 134 15.07 -9.85 17.14
C GLY A 134 14.17 -9.40 15.99
N ASN A 135 12.88 -9.72 16.00
CA ASN A 135 11.93 -9.23 15.00
C ASN A 135 11.82 -7.70 15.08
N THR A 136 12.40 -7.00 14.10
CA THR A 136 12.48 -5.53 14.08
C THR A 136 11.11 -4.86 14.18
N LYS A 137 10.08 -5.45 13.54
CA LYS A 137 8.73 -4.92 13.60
C LYS A 137 8.16 -5.01 15.01
N ALA A 138 8.33 -6.16 15.66
CA ALA A 138 7.91 -6.34 17.05
C ALA A 138 8.67 -5.41 18.01
N ILE A 139 9.98 -5.24 17.82
CA ILE A 139 10.81 -4.30 18.57
C ILE A 139 10.27 -2.86 18.42
N LEU A 140 10.01 -2.42 17.19
CA LEU A 140 9.48 -1.09 16.94
C LEU A 140 8.08 -0.91 17.53
N THR A 141 7.21 -1.92 17.43
CA THR A 141 5.88 -1.85 18.06
C THR A 141 5.99 -1.78 19.59
N MET A 142 6.91 -2.52 20.22
CA MET A 142 7.21 -2.38 21.65
C MET A 142 7.65 -0.97 22.02
N PHE A 143 8.49 -0.35 21.18
CA PHE A 143 8.86 1.05 21.31
C PHE A 143 7.62 1.97 21.26
N TYR A 144 6.83 1.91 20.20
CA TYR A 144 5.68 2.80 20.01
C TYR A 144 4.61 2.63 21.10
N LEU A 145 4.35 1.41 21.57
CA LEU A 145 3.38 1.14 22.65
C LEU A 145 3.76 1.77 23.98
N LYS A 146 5.06 1.82 24.30
CA LYS A 146 5.56 2.28 25.62
C LYS A 146 6.09 3.70 25.60
N ARG A 147 6.26 4.29 24.41
CA ARG A 147 6.90 5.59 24.18
C ARG A 147 6.26 6.72 25.00
N ASP A 148 4.94 6.82 25.02
CA ASP A 148 4.25 7.97 25.61
C ASP A 148 4.23 7.90 27.14
N GLU A 149 4.17 6.70 27.72
CA GLU A 149 4.15 6.51 29.17
C GLU A 149 5.57 6.45 29.76
N LYS A 150 6.51 5.82 29.06
CA LYS A 150 7.84 5.45 29.56
C LYS A 150 8.92 5.63 28.50
N TYR A 151 9.04 6.83 27.93
CA TYR A 151 9.94 7.13 26.82
C TYR A 151 11.37 6.57 26.97
N LYS A 152 12.02 6.83 28.12
CA LYS A 152 13.40 6.36 28.37
C LYS A 152 13.54 4.84 28.29
N GLN A 153 12.55 4.09 28.78
CA GLN A 153 12.54 2.63 28.72
C GLN A 153 12.16 2.15 27.32
N ALA A 154 11.20 2.82 26.66
CA ALA A 154 10.82 2.50 25.30
C ALA A 154 12.02 2.64 24.35
N LYS A 155 12.83 3.71 24.51
CA LYS A 155 13.96 4.02 23.63
C LYS A 155 15.01 2.89 23.57
N THR A 156 15.11 2.02 24.59
CA THR A 156 16.00 0.85 24.52
C THR A 156 15.60 -0.14 23.43
N TRP A 157 14.29 -0.29 23.17
CA TRP A 157 13.80 -1.07 22.04
C TRP A 157 14.19 -0.43 20.71
N LEU A 158 14.03 0.90 20.57
CA LEU A 158 14.47 1.59 19.36
C LEU A 158 15.98 1.43 19.12
N THR A 159 16.81 1.56 20.15
CA THR A 159 18.26 1.30 20.06
C THR A 159 18.54 -0.11 19.53
N LYS A 160 17.87 -1.14 20.07
CA LYS A 160 18.00 -2.52 19.59
C LYS A 160 17.64 -2.65 18.10
N ALA A 161 16.61 -1.95 17.63
CA ALA A 161 16.24 -1.95 16.21
C ALA A 161 17.24 -1.19 15.32
N LEU A 162 17.86 -0.12 15.83
CA LEU A 162 18.90 0.64 15.12
C LEU A 162 20.21 -0.16 14.99
N GLU A 163 20.55 -0.96 16.00
CA GLU A 163 21.70 -1.90 15.96
C GLU A 163 21.56 -2.96 14.86
N GLN A 164 20.34 -3.22 14.38
CA GLN A 164 20.05 -4.10 13.25
C GLN A 164 20.11 -3.36 11.89
N GLU A 165 20.58 -2.11 11.87
CA GLU A 165 20.68 -1.25 10.69
C GLU A 165 19.36 -0.98 9.93
N SER A 166 18.21 -1.29 10.55
CA SER A 166 16.91 -1.20 9.90
C SER A 166 16.54 0.21 9.46
N GLU A 167 16.13 0.37 8.20
CA GLU A 167 15.60 1.64 7.67
C GLU A 167 14.30 2.05 8.37
N ARG A 168 13.49 1.07 8.83
CA ARG A 168 12.30 1.33 9.65
C ARG A 168 12.67 1.95 10.99
N ALA A 169 13.74 1.47 11.63
CA ALA A 169 14.24 2.03 12.87
C ALA A 169 14.85 3.42 12.69
N LYS A 170 15.63 3.61 11.62
CA LYS A 170 16.15 4.92 11.23
C LYS A 170 15.00 5.91 11.00
N LEU A 171 13.96 5.52 10.27
CA LEU A 171 12.76 6.36 10.07
C LEU A 171 12.11 6.73 11.39
N ALA A 172 11.90 5.76 12.29
CA ALA A 172 11.33 6.00 13.61
C ALA A 172 12.16 7.02 14.42
N GLU A 173 13.49 6.94 14.36
CA GLU A 173 14.37 7.93 15.00
C GLU A 173 14.15 9.35 14.43
N VAL A 174 14.06 9.49 13.10
CA VAL A 174 13.77 10.78 12.46
C VAL A 174 12.39 11.32 12.86
N GLU A 175 11.38 10.46 12.95
CA GLU A 175 10.03 10.83 13.40
C GLU A 175 10.01 11.38 14.84
N LEU A 176 10.84 10.82 15.74
CA LEU A 176 10.95 11.30 17.12
C LEU A 176 11.59 12.67 17.22
N VAL A 177 12.62 12.91 16.39
CA VAL A 177 13.18 14.24 16.21
C VAL A 177 12.05 15.16 15.73
N GLU A 178 11.33 14.83 14.66
CA GLU A 178 10.26 15.69 14.11
C GLU A 178 9.16 16.01 15.14
N GLN A 179 8.76 15.03 15.94
CA GLN A 179 7.70 15.10 16.95
C GLN A 179 8.15 15.82 18.24
N GLY A 180 9.45 15.98 18.47
CA GLY A 180 9.98 16.68 19.64
C GLY A 180 10.11 15.83 20.89
N TYR A 181 10.24 14.51 20.76
CA TYR A 181 10.63 13.65 21.88
C TYR A 181 12.09 13.87 22.30
N GLU A 182 12.91 14.43 21.41
CA GLU A 182 14.32 14.70 21.69
C GLU A 182 14.49 16.10 22.32
N GLU A 183 14.73 16.11 23.64
CA GLU A 183 14.72 17.31 24.51
C GLU A 183 15.83 18.35 24.20
N TRP A 184 16.88 17.97 23.46
CA TRP A 184 18.00 18.86 23.11
C TRP A 184 17.66 19.92 22.03
N PHE A 185 16.51 19.83 21.36
CA PHE A 185 16.06 20.88 20.44
C PHE A 185 15.30 21.99 21.17
N VAL A 186 16.03 23.06 21.53
CA VAL A 186 15.44 24.25 22.17
C VAL A 186 14.43 24.97 21.27
N LEU A 187 14.67 25.00 19.95
CA LEU A 187 13.83 25.69 18.97
C LEU A 187 13.18 24.69 18.00
N PRO A 188 11.84 24.73 17.81
CA PRO A 188 11.16 23.86 16.85
C PRO A 188 11.70 23.96 15.42
N GLY A 189 12.19 25.13 15.01
CA GLY A 189 12.76 25.34 13.67
C GLY A 189 14.01 24.49 13.39
N ASN A 190 14.91 24.32 14.37
CA ASN A 190 16.13 23.53 14.21
C ASN A 190 15.79 22.05 14.07
N ARG A 191 14.86 21.59 14.90
CA ARG A 191 14.30 20.23 14.86
C ARG A 191 13.71 19.87 13.51
N MET A 192 12.86 20.76 12.97
CA MET A 192 12.26 20.55 11.65
C MET A 192 13.30 20.56 10.53
N LYS A 193 14.34 21.39 10.65
CA LYS A 193 15.45 21.42 9.67
C LYS A 193 16.22 20.10 9.69
N GLU A 194 16.59 19.61 10.87
CA GLU A 194 17.31 18.35 11.01
C GLU A 194 16.48 17.15 10.54
N SER A 195 15.20 17.09 10.93
CA SER A 195 14.31 16.01 10.49
C SER A 195 14.22 15.93 8.97
N LYS A 196 14.07 17.09 8.29
CA LYS A 196 14.05 17.17 6.82
C LYS A 196 15.34 16.66 6.20
N GLN A 197 16.49 17.00 6.77
CA GLN A 197 17.77 16.53 6.28
C GLN A 197 17.88 15.00 6.43
N ARG A 198 17.57 14.47 7.62
CA ARG A 198 17.64 13.02 7.89
C ARG A 198 16.64 12.21 7.06
N TYR A 199 15.44 12.74 6.79
CA TYR A 199 14.51 12.10 5.85
C TYR A 199 15.06 12.04 4.43
N ALA A 200 15.73 13.10 3.96
CA ALA A 200 16.37 13.10 2.65
C ALA A 200 17.53 12.10 2.60
N GLU A 201 18.40 12.06 3.61
CA GLU A 201 19.50 11.08 3.72
C GLU A 201 18.97 9.63 3.72
N LEU A 202 17.87 9.36 4.42
CA LEU A 202 17.23 8.04 4.40
C LEU A 202 16.53 7.75 3.07
N ALA A 203 16.01 8.77 2.39
CA ALA A 203 15.44 8.62 1.05
C ALA A 203 16.52 8.27 0.00
N GLU A 204 17.76 8.76 0.16
CA GLU A 204 18.90 8.42 -0.69
C GLU A 204 19.27 6.92 -0.64
N THR A 205 18.87 6.20 0.42
CA THR A 205 19.05 4.73 0.48
C THR A 205 18.01 3.96 -0.33
N GLY A 206 17.08 4.64 -1.00
CA GLY A 206 15.97 4.02 -1.72
C GLY A 206 14.84 3.52 -0.80
N TYR A 207 14.81 3.95 0.47
CA TYR A 207 13.74 3.55 1.39
C TYR A 207 12.47 4.37 1.14
N LEU A 208 11.50 3.77 0.44
CA LEU A 208 10.32 4.48 -0.08
C LEU A 208 9.52 5.29 0.97
N PRO A 209 9.30 4.84 2.21
CA PRO A 209 8.63 5.67 3.21
C PRO A 209 9.34 7.01 3.45
N ALA A 210 10.68 7.02 3.43
CA ALA A 210 11.46 8.24 3.54
C ALA A 210 11.41 9.08 2.24
N VAL A 211 11.41 8.45 1.07
CA VAL A 211 11.18 9.13 -0.22
C VAL A 211 9.82 9.84 -0.21
N LYS A 212 8.74 9.16 0.20
CA LYS A 212 7.39 9.72 0.28
C LYS A 212 7.30 10.86 1.29
N LYS A 213 7.92 10.72 2.46
CA LYS A 213 7.98 11.79 3.46
C LYS A 213 8.76 13.01 2.93
N THR A 214 9.85 12.78 2.19
CA THR A 214 10.63 13.84 1.54
C THR A 214 9.81 14.58 0.48
N ILE A 215 9.09 13.85 -0.39
CA ILE A 215 8.14 14.43 -1.35
C ILE A 215 7.11 15.32 -0.64
N GLN A 216 6.47 14.78 0.41
CA GLN A 216 5.47 15.51 1.20
C GLN A 216 6.04 16.82 1.76
N LEU A 217 7.18 16.77 2.44
CA LEU A 217 7.81 17.93 3.06
C LEU A 217 8.22 19.00 2.04
N LEU A 218 8.67 18.59 0.85
CA LEU A 218 9.00 19.50 -0.25
C LEU A 218 7.75 20.16 -0.82
N ILE A 219 6.65 19.42 -0.97
CA ILE A 219 5.37 19.99 -1.44
C ILE A 219 4.79 20.97 -0.40
N GLU A 220 4.77 20.61 0.87
CA GLU A 220 4.24 21.44 1.97
C GLU A 220 5.03 22.73 2.17
N THR A 221 6.32 22.73 1.82
CA THR A 221 7.19 23.91 1.93
C THR A 221 7.33 24.69 0.63
N ASP A 222 6.41 24.47 -0.33
CA ASP A 222 6.36 25.12 -1.64
C ASP A 222 7.64 24.92 -2.49
N LYS A 223 8.40 23.87 -2.20
CA LYS A 223 9.58 23.41 -2.95
C LYS A 223 9.22 22.27 -3.90
N THR A 224 8.01 22.28 -4.46
CA THR A 224 7.49 21.20 -5.32
C THR A 224 8.41 20.84 -6.49
N HIS A 225 9.13 21.80 -7.07
CA HIS A 225 10.12 21.53 -8.11
C HIS A 225 11.27 20.62 -7.67
N GLN A 226 11.67 20.67 -6.39
CA GLN A 226 12.69 19.76 -5.83
C GLN A 226 12.10 18.38 -5.56
N ALA A 227 10.77 18.25 -5.43
CA ALA A 227 10.12 16.97 -5.20
C ALA A 227 10.13 16.06 -6.44
N VAL A 228 10.36 16.61 -7.64
CA VAL A 228 10.30 15.87 -8.91
C VAL A 228 11.26 14.69 -8.94
N VAL A 229 12.52 14.90 -8.53
CA VAL A 229 13.52 13.80 -8.53
C VAL A 229 13.10 12.65 -7.61
N TRP A 230 12.45 12.98 -6.49
CA TRP A 230 11.94 11.99 -5.54
C TRP A 230 10.66 11.33 -6.04
N LEU A 231 9.78 12.07 -6.73
CA LEU A 231 8.62 11.49 -7.40
C LEU A 231 9.06 10.51 -8.49
N GLU A 232 10.11 10.82 -9.24
CA GLU A 232 10.67 9.93 -10.27
C GLU A 232 11.27 8.67 -9.63
N GLU A 233 11.94 8.80 -8.49
CA GLU A 233 12.38 7.64 -7.70
C GLU A 233 11.19 6.80 -7.22
N ALA A 234 10.17 7.41 -6.61
CA ALA A 234 8.98 6.69 -6.17
C ALA A 234 8.25 5.98 -7.33
N VAL A 235 8.24 6.58 -8.53
CA VAL A 235 7.75 5.92 -9.75
C VAL A 235 8.62 4.74 -10.14
N ARG A 236 9.96 4.84 -10.12
CA ARG A 236 10.84 3.67 -10.33
C ARG A 236 10.60 2.55 -9.30
N MET A 237 10.05 2.87 -8.13
CA MET A 237 9.65 1.89 -7.12
C MET A 237 8.20 1.39 -7.27
N GLY A 238 7.44 1.87 -8.25
CA GLY A 238 6.06 1.47 -8.49
C GLY A 238 4.98 2.21 -7.68
N ASP A 239 5.28 3.36 -7.06
CA ASP A 239 4.29 4.08 -6.25
C ASP A 239 3.23 4.74 -7.14
N ALA A 240 2.00 4.21 -7.07
CA ALA A 240 0.88 4.65 -7.89
C ALA A 240 0.50 6.12 -7.68
N THR A 241 0.70 6.65 -6.47
CA THR A 241 0.38 8.05 -6.17
C THR A 241 1.35 8.99 -6.87
N SER A 242 2.65 8.69 -6.80
CA SER A 242 3.71 9.45 -7.46
C SER A 242 3.61 9.36 -8.98
N LEU A 243 3.21 8.19 -9.50
CA LEU A 243 2.94 7.99 -10.93
C LEU A 243 1.83 8.92 -11.45
N ALA A 244 0.70 8.99 -10.76
CA ALA A 244 -0.40 9.88 -11.13
C ALA A 244 0.00 11.38 -11.02
N LEU A 245 0.80 11.74 -10.00
CA LEU A 245 1.29 13.11 -9.82
C LEU A 245 2.24 13.53 -10.95
N LEU A 246 3.16 12.65 -11.37
CA LEU A 246 4.06 12.93 -12.49
C LEU A 246 3.35 12.94 -13.84
N ALA A 247 2.38 12.04 -14.04
CA ALA A 247 1.52 12.08 -15.24
C ALA A 247 0.87 13.47 -15.39
N LYS A 248 0.29 13.98 -14.31
CA LYS A 248 -0.31 15.32 -14.25
C LYS A 248 0.71 16.45 -14.43
N ALA A 249 1.92 16.30 -13.88
CA ALA A 249 3.00 17.26 -14.02
C ALA A 249 3.44 17.39 -15.48
N TYR A 250 3.74 16.26 -16.15
CA TYR A 250 4.13 16.23 -17.55
C TYR A 250 3.00 16.68 -18.50
N ALA A 251 1.72 16.56 -18.10
CA ALA A 251 0.60 17.15 -18.82
C ALA A 251 0.62 18.71 -18.82
N GLY A 252 1.41 19.32 -17.93
CA GLY A 252 1.39 20.75 -17.63
C GLY A 252 0.34 21.15 -16.59
N ASN A 253 -0.36 20.19 -16.00
CA ASN A 253 -1.45 20.41 -15.05
C ASN A 253 -0.98 20.48 -13.59
N TYR A 254 0.34 20.51 -13.36
CA TYR A 254 0.93 20.76 -12.05
C TYR A 254 2.17 21.67 -12.15
N PRO A 255 2.00 22.95 -12.53
CA PRO A 255 3.11 23.84 -12.91
C PRO A 255 4.12 24.11 -11.78
N LYS A 256 3.74 23.93 -10.51
CA LYS A 256 4.65 24.06 -9.37
C LYS A 256 5.86 23.11 -9.42
N THR A 257 5.72 21.98 -10.12
CA THR A 257 6.80 21.01 -10.36
C THR A 257 7.88 21.55 -11.28
N ARG A 258 7.56 22.52 -12.16
CA ARG A 258 8.46 23.06 -13.19
C ARG A 258 9.06 22.00 -14.14
N VAL A 259 8.45 20.82 -14.23
CA VAL A 259 8.83 19.86 -15.27
C VAL A 259 8.44 20.41 -16.63
N GLU A 260 9.26 20.10 -17.65
CA GLU A 260 8.90 20.40 -19.02
C GLU A 260 7.66 19.58 -19.43
N LYS A 261 6.76 20.19 -20.20
CA LYS A 261 5.55 19.51 -20.68
C LYS A 261 5.97 18.39 -21.64
N ASP A 262 5.62 17.15 -21.30
CA ASP A 262 5.89 15.96 -22.08
C ASP A 262 4.62 15.10 -22.14
N LEU A 263 3.83 15.31 -23.19
CA LEU A 263 2.54 14.63 -23.32
C LEU A 263 2.68 13.12 -23.57
N VAL A 264 3.81 12.67 -24.14
CA VAL A 264 4.07 11.25 -24.39
C VAL A 264 4.32 10.52 -23.07
N LYS A 265 5.19 11.07 -22.20
CA LYS A 265 5.39 10.53 -20.84
C LYS A 265 4.13 10.63 -19.99
N SER A 266 3.44 11.77 -20.06
CA SER A 266 2.19 11.97 -19.34
C SER A 266 1.17 10.87 -19.67
N TYR A 267 0.95 10.63 -20.97
CA TYR A 267 0.03 9.61 -21.45
C TYR A 267 0.46 8.21 -21.01
N SER A 268 1.73 7.86 -21.19
CA SER A 268 2.29 6.59 -20.75
C SER A 268 2.06 6.33 -19.25
N TYR A 269 2.29 7.33 -18.39
CA TYR A 269 2.10 7.18 -16.94
C TYR A 269 0.63 7.03 -16.55
N TYR A 270 -0.27 7.74 -17.24
CA TYR A 270 -1.71 7.53 -17.07
C TYR A 270 -2.14 6.11 -17.49
N LEU A 271 -1.63 5.58 -18.61
CA LEU A 271 -1.89 4.19 -19.02
C LEU A 271 -1.41 3.21 -17.96
N ASN A 272 -0.17 3.35 -17.46
CA ASN A 272 0.36 2.50 -16.40
C ASN A 272 -0.48 2.53 -15.11
N TYR A 273 -0.98 3.71 -14.73
CA TYR A 273 -1.88 3.82 -13.58
C TYR A 273 -3.21 3.10 -13.83
N LEU A 274 -3.85 3.35 -14.97
CA LEU A 274 -5.20 2.84 -15.27
C LEU A 274 -5.23 1.33 -15.56
N ASP A 275 -4.14 0.78 -16.07
CA ASP A 275 -3.93 -0.65 -16.29
C ASP A 275 -3.74 -1.40 -14.96
N ALA A 276 -2.96 -0.84 -14.03
CA ALA A 276 -2.66 -1.52 -12.77
C ALA A 276 -3.70 -1.29 -11.67
N MET A 277 -4.12 -0.04 -11.46
CA MET A 277 -5.04 0.29 -10.38
C MET A 277 -6.48 -0.09 -10.77
N GLY A 278 -7.29 -0.49 -9.80
CA GLY A 278 -8.71 -0.80 -9.91
C GLY A 278 -9.60 0.40 -9.59
N SER A 279 -10.87 0.11 -9.26
CA SER A 279 -11.88 1.15 -9.01
C SER A 279 -12.78 0.88 -7.80
N ASP A 280 -12.59 -0.26 -7.12
CA ASP A 280 -13.42 -0.70 -5.99
C ASP A 280 -13.35 0.30 -4.83
N ARG A 281 -12.20 0.97 -4.72
CA ARG A 281 -11.98 2.14 -3.88
C ARG A 281 -11.61 3.34 -4.74
N LEU A 282 -11.96 4.53 -4.24
CA LEU A 282 -11.63 5.81 -4.87
C LEU A 282 -12.06 5.93 -6.35
N ILE A 283 -13.25 5.42 -6.70
CA ILE A 283 -13.82 5.52 -8.05
C ILE A 283 -13.80 6.94 -8.63
N GLY A 284 -13.97 7.97 -7.79
CA GLY A 284 -13.86 9.38 -8.22
C GLY A 284 -12.45 9.77 -8.65
N THR A 285 -11.41 9.28 -7.98
CA THR A 285 -10.01 9.47 -8.38
C THR A 285 -9.74 8.78 -9.71
N ARG A 286 -10.21 7.53 -9.89
CA ARG A 286 -10.07 6.82 -11.16
C ARG A 286 -10.72 7.59 -12.31
N LYS A 287 -11.99 7.98 -12.17
CA LYS A 287 -12.71 8.75 -13.20
C LYS A 287 -12.03 10.07 -13.55
N ARG A 288 -11.43 10.74 -12.56
CA ARG A 288 -10.63 11.95 -12.82
C ARG A 288 -9.41 11.63 -13.68
N ILE A 289 -8.70 10.55 -13.36
CA ILE A 289 -7.51 10.12 -14.10
C ILE A 289 -7.88 9.69 -15.53
N GLU A 290 -8.96 8.94 -15.73
CA GLU A 290 -9.48 8.60 -17.07
C GLU A 290 -9.78 9.86 -17.90
N LYS A 291 -10.38 10.88 -17.28
CA LYS A 291 -10.64 12.16 -17.96
C LYS A 291 -9.34 12.91 -18.31
N GLU A 292 -8.37 12.93 -17.40
CA GLU A 292 -7.07 13.57 -17.63
C GLU A 292 -6.27 12.84 -18.72
N GLU A 293 -6.28 11.51 -18.72
CA GLU A 293 -5.67 10.65 -19.74
C GLU A 293 -6.25 10.94 -21.12
N GLN A 294 -7.59 10.95 -21.24
CA GLN A 294 -8.27 11.23 -22.50
C GLN A 294 -7.97 12.64 -23.02
N ALA A 295 -7.93 13.65 -22.13
CA ALA A 295 -7.59 15.02 -22.51
C ALA A 295 -6.13 15.17 -22.99
N VAL A 296 -5.22 14.34 -22.48
CA VAL A 296 -3.84 14.25 -23.00
C VAL A 296 -3.83 13.56 -24.36
N LYS A 297 -4.55 12.43 -24.51
CA LYS A 297 -4.65 11.68 -25.76
C LYS A 297 -5.11 12.53 -26.94
N GLU A 298 -6.11 13.37 -26.73
CA GLU A 298 -6.68 14.27 -27.77
C GLU A 298 -5.68 15.30 -28.31
N GLN A 299 -4.57 15.54 -27.60
CA GLN A 299 -3.49 16.42 -28.02
C GLN A 299 -2.34 15.70 -28.73
N LEU A 300 -2.34 14.36 -28.78
CA LEU A 300 -1.26 13.55 -29.35
C LEU A 300 -1.55 13.15 -30.80
N THR A 301 -0.48 13.09 -31.59
CA THR A 301 -0.51 12.42 -32.91
C THR A 301 -0.48 10.90 -32.77
N GLU A 302 -0.86 10.16 -33.81
CA GLU A 302 -0.81 8.70 -33.82
C GLU A 302 0.60 8.15 -33.50
N THR A 303 1.65 8.76 -34.05
CA THR A 303 3.04 8.37 -33.76
C THR A 303 3.38 8.56 -32.28
N GLN A 304 2.96 9.67 -31.68
CA GLN A 304 3.21 9.95 -30.26
C GLN A 304 2.43 9.01 -29.33
N ILE A 305 1.20 8.63 -29.70
CA ILE A 305 0.43 7.61 -28.99
C ILE A 305 1.19 6.28 -29.03
N ALA A 306 1.67 5.86 -30.21
CA ALA A 306 2.44 4.63 -30.35
C ALA A 306 3.74 4.64 -29.53
N ASP A 307 4.41 5.79 -29.42
CA ASP A 307 5.61 5.93 -28.59
C ASP A 307 5.28 5.88 -27.09
N ALA A 308 4.18 6.49 -26.65
CA ALA A 308 3.71 6.39 -25.26
C ALA A 308 3.29 4.96 -24.88
N GLU A 309 2.67 4.22 -25.80
CA GLU A 309 2.32 2.81 -25.62
C GLU A 309 3.56 1.93 -25.47
N LYS A 310 4.64 2.19 -26.23
CA LYS A 310 5.93 1.49 -26.04
C LYS A 310 6.50 1.73 -24.64
N LEU A 311 6.51 2.98 -24.18
CA LEU A 311 6.96 3.33 -22.83
C LEU A 311 6.10 2.64 -21.76
N HIS A 312 4.78 2.55 -21.99
CA HIS A 312 3.87 1.83 -21.09
C HIS A 312 4.22 0.34 -21.00
N GLN A 313 4.42 -0.34 -22.13
CA GLN A 313 4.78 -1.76 -22.13
C GLN A 313 6.15 -2.01 -21.47
N GLU A 314 7.13 -1.15 -21.73
CA GLU A 314 8.45 -1.25 -21.10
C GLU A 314 8.36 -1.08 -19.58
N TYR A 315 7.60 -0.09 -19.13
CA TYR A 315 7.42 0.16 -17.70
C TYR A 315 6.67 -1.00 -17.02
N LYS A 316 5.55 -1.45 -17.58
CA LYS A 316 4.73 -2.57 -17.08
C LYS A 316 5.52 -3.87 -16.93
N LYS A 317 6.47 -4.13 -17.84
CA LYS A 317 7.32 -5.33 -17.78
C LYS A 317 8.25 -5.34 -16.56
N ASN A 318 8.69 -4.17 -16.11
CA ASN A 318 9.75 -4.03 -15.12
C ASN A 318 9.26 -3.55 -13.74
N HIS A 319 7.99 -3.16 -13.61
CA HIS A 319 7.45 -2.55 -12.39
C HIS A 319 6.08 -3.12 -12.03
N THR A 320 5.81 -3.23 -10.73
CA THR A 320 4.46 -3.47 -10.20
C THR A 320 3.94 -2.16 -9.62
N VAL A 321 2.94 -1.57 -10.25
CA VAL A 321 2.30 -0.34 -9.76
C VAL A 321 1.31 -0.69 -8.66
N MET A 322 1.49 -0.10 -7.48
CA MET A 322 0.58 -0.30 -6.35
C MET A 322 0.66 0.89 -5.39
N LEU A 323 -0.27 0.94 -4.43
CA LEU A 323 -0.13 1.84 -3.30
C LEU A 323 0.89 1.30 -2.33
N PHE A 324 1.66 2.21 -1.75
CA PHE A 324 2.47 1.90 -0.59
C PHE A 324 1.74 2.34 0.68
N GLU A 325 1.37 1.35 1.48
CA GLU A 325 0.90 1.52 2.85
C GLU A 325 2.12 1.63 3.79
N THR A 326 2.06 2.51 4.78
CA THR A 326 3.12 2.56 5.80
C THR A 326 3.14 1.26 6.62
N PRO A 327 4.34 0.76 6.97
CA PRO A 327 4.58 -0.65 7.34
C PRO A 327 3.97 -1.13 8.67
N TRP A 328 3.32 -0.27 9.45
CA TRP A 328 2.80 -0.64 10.77
C TRP A 328 1.63 -1.62 10.71
N LYS A 329 0.89 -1.66 9.60
CA LYS A 329 -0.39 -2.37 9.58
C LYS A 329 -0.31 -3.82 9.07
N TYR A 330 0.44 -4.14 8.00
CA TYR A 330 0.33 -5.50 7.41
C TYR A 330 1.55 -6.11 6.70
N GLU A 331 2.73 -5.50 6.72
CA GLU A 331 3.90 -6.18 6.13
C GLU A 331 4.53 -7.11 7.17
N MET A 332 4.49 -8.41 6.90
CA MET A 332 5.45 -9.41 7.38
C MET A 332 6.00 -10.04 6.10
N ASN A 333 7.33 -10.10 5.97
CA ASN A 333 7.95 -11.13 5.13
C ASN A 333 8.09 -12.40 5.98
#